data_AF-A0A2V5M9X6-F1
#
_entry.id   AF-A0A2V5M9X6-F1
#
_cell.length_a   1.000
_cell.length_b   1.000
_cell.length_c   1.000
_cell.angle_alpha   90.00
_cell.angle_beta   90.00
_cell.angle_gamma   90.00
#
_symmetry.space_group_name_H-M   'P 1'
#
loop_
_entity.id
_entity.type
_entity.pdbx_description
1 polymer ?
#
loop_
_entity_poly.entity_id
_entity_poly.type
_entity_poly.pdbx_seq_one_letter_code
_entity_poly.pdbx_strand_id
1 'polypeptide(L)'
;MLYDNTCREFPIFNTNIPDQYRAHWFMKDVEKLFLRTRKPLPPFIIAICNDHGSDIRPGKGYPYLASYMADNDLALGRIVEFLSHTPYWKNMAIFVTQDDAGGEPDHVDGQRSVARPHPYLLPRGEGRACAHFWFCE
;
A
#
# COMPACT_ATOMS: atom_id res chain seq x y z
N MET A 1 19.22 -11.88 -1.77
CA MET A 1 17.79 -12.23 -1.88
C MET A 1 16.89 -11.00 -1.93
N LEU A 2 16.88 -10.08 -0.95
CA LEU A 2 16.00 -8.89 -1.06
C LEU A 2 16.43 -7.93 -2.19
N TYR A 3 17.74 -7.68 -2.31
CA TYR A 3 18.34 -6.77 -3.30
C TYR A 3 17.86 -7.02 -4.74
N ASP A 4 17.77 -8.29 -5.14
CA ASP A 4 17.39 -8.74 -6.49
C ASP A 4 15.87 -8.77 -6.71
N ASN A 5 15.09 -8.71 -5.63
CA ASN A 5 13.61 -8.74 -5.64
C ASN A 5 13.00 -7.38 -5.27
N THR A 6 13.79 -6.31 -5.29
CA THR A 6 13.34 -4.94 -5.05
C THR A 6 13.13 -4.21 -6.38
N CYS A 7 11.93 -3.67 -6.62
CA CYS A 7 11.70 -2.76 -7.74
C CYS A 7 12.45 -1.44 -7.49
N ARG A 8 13.47 -1.16 -8.32
CA ARG A 8 14.31 0.06 -8.19
C ARG A 8 13.66 1.32 -8.77
N GLU A 9 12.62 1.13 -9.56
CA GLU A 9 11.90 2.23 -10.22
C GLU A 9 10.68 2.69 -9.41
N PHE A 10 10.24 1.89 -8.43
CA PHE A 10 9.11 2.26 -7.59
C PHE A 10 9.43 3.53 -6.77
N PRO A 11 8.54 4.54 -6.74
CA PRO A 11 8.81 5.79 -6.04
C PRO A 11 8.97 5.58 -4.53
N ILE A 12 10.16 5.87 -4.01
CA ILE A 12 10.45 5.86 -2.57
C ILE A 12 9.72 7.01 -1.84
N PHE A 13 9.92 7.09 -0.52
CA PHE A 13 9.37 8.15 0.33
C PHE A 13 9.66 9.54 -0.24
N ASN A 14 8.59 10.26 -0.58
CA ASN A 14 8.61 11.65 -1.04
C ASN A 14 7.18 12.17 -1.07
N THR A 15 6.85 13.13 -0.21
CA THR A 15 5.51 13.73 -0.09
C THR A 15 5.14 14.71 -1.22
N ASN A 16 6.03 14.88 -2.21
CA ASN A 16 5.70 15.54 -3.47
C ASN A 16 5.18 14.57 -4.54
N ILE A 17 5.27 13.26 -4.29
CA ILE A 17 4.78 12.22 -5.19
C ILE A 17 3.46 11.70 -4.60
N PRO A 18 2.32 11.90 -5.27
CA PRO A 18 1.04 11.40 -4.80
C PRO A 18 1.02 9.88 -4.72
N ASP A 19 0.29 9.34 -3.74
CA ASP A 19 0.11 7.88 -3.64
C ASP A 19 -0.71 7.33 -4.81
N GLN A 20 -1.53 8.16 -5.47
CA GLN A 20 -2.13 7.81 -6.76
C GLN A 20 -1.11 7.37 -7.82
N TYR A 21 0.08 7.98 -7.82
CA TYR A 21 1.15 7.64 -8.75
C TYR A 21 1.82 6.32 -8.36
N ARG A 22 2.04 6.10 -7.06
CA ARG A 22 2.55 4.81 -6.52
C ARG A 22 1.59 3.67 -6.84
N ALA A 23 0.29 3.87 -6.64
CA ALA A 23 -0.75 2.91 -7.01
C ALA A 23 -0.73 2.61 -8.51
N HIS A 24 -0.67 3.64 -9.36
CA HIS A 24 -0.57 3.46 -10.82
C HIS A 24 0.66 2.63 -11.22
N TRP A 25 1.82 2.95 -10.64
CA TRP A 25 3.06 2.24 -10.92
C TRP A 25 2.98 0.77 -10.51
N PHE A 26 2.47 0.51 -9.30
CA PHE A 26 2.26 -0.86 -8.80
C PHE A 26 1.37 -1.68 -9.74
N MET A 27 0.20 -1.15 -10.11
CA MET A 27 -0.74 -1.85 -11.00
C MET A 27 -0.10 -2.17 -12.35
N LYS A 28 0.64 -1.19 -12.91
CA LYS A 28 1.38 -1.35 -14.17
C LYS A 28 2.45 -2.44 -14.07
N ASP A 29 3.19 -2.51 -12.97
CA ASP A 29 4.21 -3.54 -12.76
C ASP A 29 3.58 -4.92 -12.60
N VAL A 30 2.49 -5.03 -11.82
CA VAL A 30 1.77 -6.30 -11.65
C VAL A 30 1.25 -6.82 -13.00
N GLU A 31 0.66 -5.93 -13.79
CA GLU A 31 0.15 -6.28 -15.12
C GLU A 31 1.29 -6.72 -16.06
N LYS A 32 2.35 -5.91 -16.15
CA LYS A 32 3.48 -6.15 -17.05
C LYS A 32 4.25 -7.42 -16.70
N LEU A 33 4.51 -7.65 -15.41
CA LEU A 33 5.44 -8.68 -14.93
C LEU A 33 4.76 -10.01 -14.64
N PHE A 34 3.50 -10.02 -14.20
CA PHE A 34 2.82 -11.23 -13.75
C PHE A 34 1.57 -11.57 -14.57
N LEU A 35 0.67 -10.62 -14.80
CA LEU A 35 -0.59 -10.91 -15.51
C LEU A 35 -0.34 -11.23 -16.99
N ARG A 36 0.42 -10.38 -17.69
CA ARG A 36 0.69 -10.54 -19.13
C ARG A 36 1.62 -11.71 -19.43
N THR A 37 2.58 -11.98 -18.55
CA THR A 37 3.54 -13.10 -18.68
C THR A 37 2.96 -14.42 -18.16
N ARG A 38 1.79 -14.39 -17.50
CA ARG A 38 1.19 -15.50 -16.75
C ARG A 38 2.11 -16.12 -15.70
N LYS A 39 3.05 -15.33 -15.17
CA LYS A 39 3.85 -15.75 -14.01
C LYS A 39 3.02 -15.64 -12.74
N PRO A 40 3.21 -16.54 -11.75
CA PRO A 40 2.54 -16.41 -10.48
C PRO A 40 2.90 -15.09 -9.80
N LEU A 41 1.90 -14.44 -9.20
CA LEU A 41 2.11 -13.25 -8.37
C LEU A 41 2.82 -13.67 -7.08
N PRO A 42 4.05 -13.20 -6.81
CA PRO A 42 4.75 -13.52 -5.57
C PRO A 42 4.10 -12.77 -4.40
N PRO A 43 4.37 -13.17 -3.15
CA PRO A 43 4.11 -12.31 -2.01
C PRO A 43 4.95 -11.04 -2.13
N PHE A 44 4.37 -9.90 -1.77
CA PHE A 44 5.00 -8.59 -1.93
C PHE A 44 4.68 -7.64 -0.78
N ILE A 45 5.51 -6.62 -0.66
CA ILE A 45 5.34 -5.50 0.25
C ILE A 45 5.38 -4.22 -0.58
N ILE A 46 4.45 -3.30 -0.35
CA ILE A 46 4.49 -1.96 -0.90
C ILE A 46 4.31 -0.92 0.20
N ALA A 47 4.89 0.26 -0.01
CA ALA A 47 4.68 1.42 0.85
C ALA A 47 3.95 2.51 0.06
N ILE A 48 2.84 2.99 0.62
CA ILE A 48 2.16 4.23 0.22
C ILE A 48 2.37 5.19 1.39
N CYS A 49 3.05 6.30 1.14
CA CYS A 49 3.75 7.02 2.21
C CYS A 49 3.24 8.44 2.41
N ASN A 50 2.25 8.86 1.63
CA ASN A 50 1.89 10.25 1.59
C ASN A 50 1.05 10.66 2.79
N ASP A 51 0.49 9.69 3.53
CA ASP A 51 -0.13 9.89 4.84
C ASP A 51 0.82 10.44 5.89
N HIS A 52 2.14 10.48 5.61
CA HIS A 52 3.13 11.11 6.49
C HIS A 52 2.83 12.62 6.67
N GLY A 53 2.13 13.16 5.67
CA GLY A 53 1.80 14.56 5.66
C GLY A 53 3.02 15.43 5.40
N SER A 54 2.72 16.68 5.09
CA SER A 54 3.72 17.74 4.99
C SER A 54 3.02 19.08 5.14
N ASP A 55 3.76 20.16 4.95
CA ASP A 55 3.17 21.50 4.87
C ASP A 55 2.02 21.51 3.87
N ILE A 56 0.97 22.26 4.21
CA ILE A 56 -0.20 22.45 3.37
C ILE A 56 0.23 23.08 2.04
N ARG A 57 -0.13 22.43 0.92
CA ARG A 57 0.22 22.82 -0.46
C ARG A 57 -1.03 22.86 -1.33
N PRO A 58 -1.88 23.91 -1.22
CA PRO A 58 -3.12 23.98 -1.98
C PRO A 58 -2.88 23.94 -3.50
N GLY A 59 -1.82 24.61 -3.98
CA GLY A 59 -1.43 24.60 -5.39
C GLY A 59 -0.94 23.25 -5.94
N LYS A 60 -0.76 22.25 -5.08
CA LYS A 60 -0.40 20.87 -5.47
C LYS A 60 -1.49 19.85 -5.11
N GLY A 61 -2.69 20.30 -4.75
CA GLY A 61 -3.80 19.41 -4.39
C GLY A 61 -3.85 18.97 -2.93
N TYR A 62 -3.03 19.56 -2.05
CA TYR A 62 -3.05 19.29 -0.61
C TYR A 62 -3.45 20.54 0.19
N PRO A 63 -4.71 21.01 0.08
CA PRO A 63 -5.18 22.20 0.79
C PRO A 63 -5.34 22.01 2.31
N TYR A 64 -5.31 20.78 2.80
CA TYR A 64 -5.38 20.44 4.23
C TYR A 64 -4.43 19.28 4.54
N LEU A 65 -4.04 19.10 5.81
CA LEU A 65 -3.33 17.89 6.22
C LEU A 65 -4.11 16.63 5.86
N ALA A 66 -5.43 16.61 6.13
CA ALA A 66 -6.33 15.52 5.75
C ALA A 66 -6.33 15.16 4.25
N SER A 67 -5.85 16.04 3.37
CA SER A 67 -5.70 15.73 1.94
C SER A 67 -4.65 14.66 1.67
N TYR A 68 -3.62 14.56 2.52
CA TYR A 68 -2.59 13.53 2.46
C TYR A 68 -3.15 12.14 2.77
N MET A 69 -3.91 12.05 3.85
CA MET A 69 -4.62 10.82 4.25
C MET A 69 -5.65 10.41 3.19
N ALA A 70 -6.39 11.37 2.64
CA ALA A 70 -7.36 11.08 1.57
C ALA A 70 -6.71 10.57 0.28
N ASP A 71 -5.54 11.09 -0.10
CA ASP A 71 -4.76 10.58 -1.24
C ASP A 71 -4.28 9.15 -0.99
N ASN A 72 -3.81 8.87 0.21
CA ASN A 72 -3.36 7.55 0.63
C ASN A 72 -4.51 6.52 0.66
N ASP A 73 -5.64 6.85 1.30
CA ASP A 73 -6.84 5.99 1.35
C ASP A 73 -7.37 5.66 -0.04
N LEU A 74 -7.42 6.66 -0.94
CA LEU A 74 -7.83 6.45 -2.32
C LEU A 74 -6.85 5.54 -3.07
N ALA A 75 -5.55 5.71 -2.84
CA ALA A 75 -4.53 4.86 -3.45
C ALA A 75 -4.67 3.40 -3.00
N LEU A 76 -4.85 3.17 -1.70
CA LEU A 76 -5.14 1.84 -1.15
C LEU A 76 -6.38 1.24 -1.80
N GLY A 77 -7.49 1.99 -1.83
CA GLY A 77 -8.75 1.55 -2.42
C GLY A 77 -8.60 1.10 -3.87
N ARG A 78 -7.89 1.88 -4.69
CA ARG A 78 -7.60 1.54 -6.10
C ARG A 78 -6.75 0.29 -6.24
N ILE A 79 -5.78 0.09 -5.35
CA ILE A 79 -4.95 -1.11 -5.38
C ILE A 79 -5.79 -2.35 -5.03
N VAL A 80 -6.59 -2.27 -3.97
CA VAL A 80 -7.49 -3.38 -3.57
C VAL A 80 -8.50 -3.68 -4.68
N GLU A 81 -9.09 -2.66 -5.28
CA GLU A 81 -9.99 -2.80 -6.44
C GLU A 81 -9.29 -3.52 -7.60
N PHE A 82 -8.11 -3.08 -8.00
CA PHE A 82 -7.34 -3.74 -9.06
C PHE A 82 -7.04 -5.20 -8.71
N LEU A 83 -6.55 -5.47 -7.51
CA LEU A 83 -6.22 -6.83 -7.06
C LEU A 83 -7.46 -7.73 -7.02
N SER A 84 -8.64 -7.19 -6.70
CA SER A 84 -9.90 -7.92 -6.68
C SER A 84 -10.34 -8.47 -8.03
N HIS A 85 -9.88 -7.85 -9.12
CA HIS A 85 -10.16 -8.30 -10.48
C HIS A 85 -9.10 -9.28 -11.01
N THR A 86 -8.05 -9.56 -10.24
CA THR A 86 -7.03 -10.53 -10.61
C THR A 86 -7.47 -11.98 -10.32
N PRO A 87 -6.95 -12.99 -11.04
CA PRO A 87 -7.25 -14.39 -10.74
C PRO A 87 -6.77 -14.84 -9.36
N TYR A 88 -5.94 -14.06 -8.68
CA TYR A 88 -5.37 -14.37 -7.37
C TYR A 88 -6.29 -13.99 -6.20
N TRP A 89 -7.30 -13.14 -6.42
CA TRP A 89 -8.14 -12.55 -5.36
C TRP A 89 -8.67 -13.56 -4.34
N LYS A 90 -9.18 -14.71 -4.79
CA LYS A 90 -9.77 -15.74 -3.90
C LYS A 90 -8.76 -16.38 -2.93
N ASN A 91 -7.47 -16.31 -3.25
CA ASN A 91 -6.37 -16.91 -2.49
C ASN A 91 -5.37 -15.84 -2.01
N MET A 92 -5.82 -14.58 -1.90
CA MET A 92 -5.01 -13.45 -1.50
C MET A 92 -5.34 -13.04 -0.06
N ALA A 93 -4.30 -12.74 0.72
CA ALA A 93 -4.43 -12.04 1.99
C ALA A 93 -3.78 -10.65 1.85
N ILE A 94 -4.44 -9.62 2.38
CA ILE A 94 -3.94 -8.24 2.37
C ILE A 94 -3.88 -7.75 3.82
N PHE A 95 -2.69 -7.31 4.23
CA PHE A 95 -2.44 -6.71 5.54
C PHE A 95 -2.07 -5.24 5.35
N VAL A 96 -2.65 -4.38 6.18
CA VAL A 96 -2.43 -2.94 6.20
C VAL A 96 -1.89 -2.58 7.58
N THR A 97 -0.69 -2.00 7.63
CA THR A 97 0.01 -1.57 8.86
C THR A 97 0.71 -0.24 8.66
N GLN A 98 0.91 0.52 9.74
CA GLN A 98 1.82 1.66 9.76
C GLN A 98 3.28 1.23 9.97
N ASP A 99 4.23 2.07 9.52
CA ASP A 99 5.66 1.83 9.51
C ASP A 99 6.35 2.17 10.83
N ASP A 100 5.83 3.16 11.55
CA ASP A 100 6.09 3.44 12.94
C ASP A 100 4.78 3.54 13.75
N ALA A 101 4.91 3.58 15.07
CA ALA A 101 3.79 3.66 16.01
C ALA A 101 3.80 5.00 16.77
N GLY A 102 4.62 5.95 16.32
CA GLY A 102 5.13 7.03 17.15
C GLY A 102 4.31 8.30 17.15
N GLY A 103 3.45 8.53 16.15
CA GLY A 103 2.70 9.78 15.97
C GLY A 103 1.46 9.88 16.84
N GLU A 104 0.84 8.77 17.23
CA GLU A 104 -0.33 8.75 18.11
C GLU A 104 -0.14 7.78 19.29
N PRO A 105 0.27 8.27 20.48
CA PRO A 105 0.30 7.45 21.68
C PRO A 105 -1.11 6.98 21.98
N ASP A 106 -1.37 5.69 21.84
CA ASP A 106 -2.58 5.15 22.42
C ASP A 106 -2.44 5.10 23.94
N HIS A 107 -3.57 5.17 24.64
CA HIS A 107 -3.63 5.26 26.10
C HIS A 107 -3.02 4.06 26.86
N VAL A 108 -2.59 3.00 26.16
CA VAL A 108 -1.96 1.80 26.71
C VAL A 108 -0.46 1.79 26.42
N ASP A 109 -0.05 1.99 25.16
CA ASP A 109 1.35 1.98 24.74
C ASP A 109 1.54 2.70 23.38
N GLY A 110 2.43 3.68 23.32
CA GLY A 110 2.77 4.46 22.11
C GLY A 110 3.70 3.75 21.13
N GLN A 111 3.87 2.43 21.24
CA GLN A 111 4.59 1.58 20.27
C GLN A 111 3.66 0.60 19.55
N ARG A 112 2.35 0.67 19.75
CA ARG A 112 1.38 -0.19 19.07
C ARG A 112 0.94 0.42 17.75
N SER A 113 1.17 -0.29 16.64
CA SER A 113 0.60 0.07 15.33
C SER A 113 -0.71 -0.67 15.08
N VAL A 114 -1.62 0.01 14.37
CA VAL A 114 -2.88 -0.59 13.94
C VAL A 114 -2.63 -1.52 12.75
N ALA A 115 -2.66 -2.83 13.01
CA ALA A 115 -2.72 -3.85 11.98
C ALA A 115 -4.18 -4.20 11.66
N ARG A 116 -4.73 -3.69 10.55
CA ARG A 116 -6.10 -4.05 10.15
C ARG A 116 -6.09 -5.18 9.11
N PRO A 117 -6.59 -6.38 9.45
CA PRO A 117 -7.06 -7.29 8.42
C PRO A 117 -8.32 -6.67 7.82
N HIS A 118 -8.32 -6.40 6.52
CA HIS A 118 -9.54 -5.95 5.86
C HIS A 118 -10.58 -7.08 5.92
N PRO A 119 -11.86 -6.83 6.26
CA PRO A 119 -12.82 -7.84 6.73
C PRO A 119 -13.20 -8.94 5.72
N TYR A 120 -12.73 -8.87 4.48
CA TYR A 120 -12.91 -9.87 3.42
C TYR A 120 -11.63 -10.67 3.08
N LEU A 121 -10.52 -10.46 3.80
CA LEU A 121 -9.17 -10.86 3.38
C LEU A 121 -8.51 -11.93 4.27
N LEU A 122 -9.28 -12.95 4.67
CA LEU A 122 -8.73 -14.21 5.16
C LEU A 122 -8.84 -15.29 4.06
N PRO A 123 -7.76 -16.05 3.78
CA PRO A 123 -7.78 -17.09 2.76
C PRO A 123 -8.90 -18.10 3.02
N ARG A 124 -9.70 -18.41 1.99
CA ARG A 124 -10.60 -19.59 2.04
C ARG A 124 -9.92 -20.88 1.55
N GLY A 125 -8.59 -20.87 1.40
CA GLY A 125 -7.75 -21.99 0.96
C GLY A 125 -6.28 -21.75 1.31
N GLU A 126 -5.38 -22.66 0.94
CA GLU A 126 -3.92 -22.52 1.16
C GLU A 126 -3.40 -21.24 0.47
N GLY A 127 -3.22 -20.16 1.24
CA GLY A 127 -2.89 -18.83 0.72
C GLY A 127 -1.54 -18.81 0.01
N ARG A 128 -1.53 -18.40 -1.26
CA ARG A 128 -0.30 -18.32 -2.08
C ARG A 128 0.13 -16.89 -2.41
N ALA A 129 -0.74 -15.89 -2.25
CA ALA A 129 -0.41 -14.49 -2.48
C ALA A 129 -0.71 -13.68 -1.20
N CYS A 130 0.32 -13.08 -0.61
CA CYS A 130 0.18 -12.16 0.51
C CYS A 130 0.67 -10.78 0.05
N ALA A 131 -0.15 -9.75 0.24
CA ALA A 131 0.23 -8.37 0.07
C ALA A 131 0.29 -7.70 1.44
N HIS A 132 1.40 -7.01 1.71
CA HIS A 132 1.53 -6.17 2.89
C HIS A 132 1.66 -4.72 2.43
N PHE A 133 0.82 -3.85 2.95
CA PHE A 133 0.83 -2.41 2.72
C PHE A 133 1.36 -1.70 3.95
N TRP A 134 2.41 -0.89 3.75
CA TRP A 134 3.01 -0.01 4.75
C TRP A 134 2.51 1.42 4.52
N PHE A 135 2.09 2.04 5.62
CA PHE A 135 1.59 3.41 5.76
C PHE A 135 2.62 4.21 6.55
N CYS A 136 2.82 5.48 6.25
CA CYS A 136 3.88 6.30 6.85
C CYS A 136 3.22 7.48 7.57
N GLU A 137 3.47 7.74 8.87
CA GLU A 137 2.83 8.82 9.65
C GLU A 137 3.51 10.19 9.58
#